data_AF-T0REX2-F1
#
_entry.id   AF-T0REX2-F1
#
_cell.length_a   1.000
_cell.length_b   1.000
_cell.length_c   1.000
_cell.angle_alpha   90.00
_cell.angle_beta   90.00
_cell.angle_gamma   90.00
#
_symmetry.space_group_name_H-M   'P 1'
#
loop_
_entity.id
_entity.type
_entity.pdbx_description
1 polymer ?
#
loop_
_entity_poly.entity_id
_entity_poly.type
_entity_poly.pdbx_seq_one_letter_code
_entity_poly.pdbx_strand_id
1 'polypeptide(L)'
;MKNLLKKAILINTLAGAVMLNAYGETKLTYPELEVTPRATERLKMLAQKEEKNSILFPMNMQISALSTLVAGVLQFGSVDKEDDPDKRSPLAGVLVGGAWVGINLYMSQGYRVYNDTLSDVNRITGNGVREQLTRERIAEEGINKAARLASRLKWISALTNGGASAYMLSKVEKDTAAQIMGAVSLAAAFSPILFESEWERVAKDQRAYKKKVYGPIFTSSVFNVGEGKWAPGFLFASTF
;
A
#
# COMPACT_ATOMS: atom_id res chain seq x y z
N MET A 1 28.52 7.38 -57.65
CA MET A 1 28.52 6.67 -56.35
C MET A 1 27.89 7.46 -55.18
N LYS A 2 28.27 8.72 -54.92
CA LYS A 2 27.73 9.51 -53.77
C LYS A 2 26.19 9.68 -53.74
N ASN A 3 25.52 9.75 -54.89
CA ASN A 3 24.06 9.89 -54.95
C ASN A 3 23.29 8.59 -54.65
N LEU A 4 23.90 7.42 -54.83
CA LEU A 4 23.26 6.14 -54.50
C LEU A 4 23.28 5.89 -52.98
N LEU A 5 24.37 6.26 -52.31
CA LEU A 5 24.50 6.15 -50.86
C LEU A 5 23.50 7.05 -50.11
N LYS A 6 23.31 8.29 -50.59
CA LYS A 6 22.31 9.22 -50.03
C LYS A 6 20.88 8.70 -50.17
N LYS A 7 20.53 8.10 -51.31
CA LYS A 7 19.20 7.50 -51.52
C LYS A 7 18.98 6.27 -50.62
N ALA A 8 19.99 5.40 -50.47
CA ALA A 8 19.89 4.24 -49.58
C ALA A 8 19.71 4.61 -48.11
N ILE A 9 20.40 5.66 -47.64
CA ILE A 9 20.27 6.15 -46.26
C ILE A 9 18.90 6.80 -46.02
N LEU A 10 18.39 7.58 -46.99
CA LEU A 10 17.07 8.21 -46.90
C LEU A 10 15.93 7.18 -46.88
N ILE A 11 16.07 6.09 -47.64
CA ILE A 11 15.09 4.98 -47.66
C ILE A 11 15.11 4.24 -46.32
N ASN A 12 16.27 4.02 -45.70
CA ASN A 12 16.36 3.38 -44.39
C ASN A 12 15.81 4.27 -43.25
N THR A 13 16.00 5.58 -43.29
CA THR A 13 15.41 6.49 -42.28
C THR A 13 13.90 6.66 -42.46
N LEU A 14 13.39 6.72 -43.70
CA LEU A 14 11.96 6.72 -43.97
C LEU A 14 11.31 5.37 -43.61
N ALA A 15 11.96 4.25 -43.93
CA ALA A 15 11.48 2.92 -43.52
C ALA A 15 11.49 2.76 -42.00
N GLY A 16 12.50 3.30 -41.31
CA GLY A 16 12.54 3.34 -39.84
C GLY A 16 11.42 4.20 -39.23
N ALA A 17 11.12 5.37 -39.80
CA ALA A 17 10.05 6.24 -39.33
C ALA A 17 8.64 5.67 -39.62
N VAL A 18 8.45 5.01 -40.77
CA VAL A 18 7.19 4.35 -41.12
C VAL A 18 6.98 3.09 -40.28
N MET A 19 8.05 2.33 -40.00
CA MET A 19 7.98 1.19 -39.06
C MET A 19 7.64 1.66 -37.64
N LEU A 20 8.21 2.75 -37.15
CA LEU A 20 7.89 3.30 -35.82
C LEU A 20 6.43 3.77 -35.70
N ASN A 21 5.85 4.33 -36.77
CA ASN A 21 4.43 4.70 -36.79
C ASN A 21 3.50 3.48 -36.98
N ALA A 22 3.89 2.49 -37.77
CA ALA A 22 3.09 1.27 -38.00
C ALA A 22 2.98 0.37 -36.75
N TYR A 23 3.97 0.41 -35.86
CA TYR A 23 3.90 -0.25 -34.55
C TYR A 23 3.01 0.48 -33.53
N GLY A 24 2.63 1.75 -33.78
CA GLY A 24 1.81 2.55 -32.88
C GLY A 24 0.29 2.46 -33.08
N GLU A 25 -0.18 2.11 -34.29
CA GLU A 25 -1.61 2.28 -34.65
C GLU A 25 -2.46 1.00 -34.69
N THR A 26 -1.90 -0.22 -34.66
CA THR A 26 -2.70 -1.44 -34.93
C THR A 26 -3.09 -2.28 -33.71
N LYS A 27 -2.69 -1.91 -32.50
CA LYS A 27 -3.27 -2.45 -31.27
C LYS A 27 -3.36 -1.31 -30.26
N LEU A 28 -4.58 -1.00 -29.81
CA LEU A 28 -4.78 -0.47 -28.46
C LEU A 28 -4.28 -1.57 -27.51
N THR A 29 -2.97 -1.72 -27.40
CA THR A 29 -2.32 -2.67 -26.51
C THR A 29 -2.60 -2.13 -25.13
N TYR A 30 -3.46 -2.82 -24.38
CA TYR A 30 -3.74 -2.50 -22.99
C TYR A 30 -2.65 -3.15 -22.16
N PRO A 31 -1.56 -2.44 -21.82
CA PRO A 31 -0.42 -3.05 -21.16
C PRO A 31 -0.79 -3.65 -19.80
N GLU A 32 -1.88 -3.20 -19.16
CA GLU A 32 -2.47 -3.79 -17.96
C GLU A 32 -2.81 -5.29 -18.12
N LEU A 33 -3.16 -5.73 -19.33
CA LEU A 33 -3.48 -7.14 -19.61
C LEU A 33 -2.22 -7.98 -19.82
N GLU A 34 -1.08 -7.35 -20.05
CA GLU A 34 0.22 -8.00 -20.29
C GLU A 34 1.09 -8.04 -19.02
N VAL A 35 0.65 -7.42 -17.93
CA VAL A 35 1.39 -7.42 -16.66
C VAL A 35 1.25 -8.76 -15.94
N THR A 36 2.38 -9.33 -15.53
CA THR A 36 2.42 -10.54 -14.69
C THR A 36 3.06 -10.23 -13.33
N PRO A 37 2.40 -10.56 -12.19
CA PRO A 37 1.02 -11.04 -12.11
C PRO A 37 0.00 -9.93 -12.39
N ARG A 38 -1.15 -10.31 -12.96
CA ARG A 38 -2.28 -9.39 -13.12
C ARG A 38 -2.85 -8.97 -11.76
N ALA A 39 -3.61 -7.86 -11.71
CA ALA A 39 -4.25 -7.44 -10.47
C ALA A 39 -5.25 -8.49 -9.99
N THR A 40 -5.99 -9.11 -10.91
CA THR A 40 -6.91 -10.22 -10.64
C THR A 40 -6.21 -11.47 -10.08
N GLU A 41 -5.08 -11.86 -10.67
CA GLU A 41 -4.27 -12.99 -10.19
C GLU A 41 -3.70 -12.73 -8.80
N ARG A 42 -3.18 -11.52 -8.58
CA ARG A 42 -2.69 -11.09 -7.27
C ARG A 42 -3.80 -11.08 -6.24
N LEU A 43 -4.98 -10.56 -6.58
CA LEU A 43 -6.15 -10.58 -5.72
C LEU A 43 -6.53 -12.02 -5.33
N LYS A 44 -6.51 -12.96 -6.28
CA LYS A 44 -6.79 -14.38 -6.01
C LYS A 44 -5.78 -14.98 -5.03
N MET A 45 -4.49 -14.70 -5.21
CA MET A 45 -3.44 -15.14 -4.27
C MET A 45 -3.65 -14.55 -2.87
N LEU A 46 -4.04 -13.28 -2.78
CA LEU A 46 -4.30 -12.59 -1.51
C LEU A 46 -5.56 -13.12 -0.82
N ALA A 47 -6.62 -13.40 -1.57
CA ALA A 47 -7.85 -13.99 -1.06
C ALA A 47 -7.60 -15.39 -0.48
N GLN A 48 -6.79 -16.21 -1.16
CA GLN A 48 -6.35 -17.51 -0.63
C GLN A 48 -5.46 -17.37 0.62
N LYS A 49 -4.58 -16.36 0.66
CA LYS A 49 -3.75 -16.07 1.84
C LYS A 49 -4.63 -15.61 3.02
N GLU A 50 -5.66 -14.82 2.76
CA GLU A 50 -6.63 -14.34 3.74
C GLU A 50 -7.47 -15.49 4.34
N GLU A 51 -7.84 -16.47 3.53
CA GLU A 51 -8.53 -17.69 3.99
C GLU A 51 -7.62 -18.55 4.90
N LYS A 52 -6.33 -18.66 4.56
CA LYS A 52 -5.36 -19.44 5.34
C LYS A 52 -4.87 -18.74 6.60
N ASN A 53 -4.72 -17.42 6.56
CA ASN A 53 -4.11 -16.62 7.64
C ASN A 53 -5.10 -15.61 8.22
N SER A 54 -6.30 -16.07 8.60
CA SER A 54 -7.37 -15.23 9.15
C SER A 54 -7.02 -14.51 10.47
N ILE A 55 -5.89 -14.83 11.12
CA ILE A 55 -5.60 -14.39 12.50
C ILE A 55 -4.63 -13.20 12.57
N LEU A 56 -3.96 -12.84 11.46
CA LEU A 56 -2.90 -11.82 11.49
C LEU A 56 -3.33 -10.50 10.84
N PHE A 57 -4.37 -9.87 11.39
CA PHE A 57 -4.55 -8.43 11.21
C PHE A 57 -3.29 -7.68 11.71
N PRO A 58 -2.85 -6.57 11.07
CA PRO A 58 -1.56 -5.91 11.29
C PRO A 58 -1.07 -5.93 12.76
N MET A 59 -0.04 -6.75 13.02
CA MET A 59 0.56 -6.97 14.34
C MET A 59 1.00 -5.66 15.02
N ASN A 60 1.40 -4.67 14.24
CA ASN A 60 1.77 -3.34 14.72
C ASN A 60 0.62 -2.61 15.44
N MET A 61 -0.63 -2.76 15.00
CA MET A 61 -1.79 -2.21 15.70
C MET A 61 -2.11 -3.00 16.98
N GLN A 62 -1.87 -4.32 16.97
CA GLN A 62 -2.07 -5.15 18.16
C GLN A 62 -1.07 -4.80 19.26
N ILE A 63 0.20 -4.57 18.92
CA ILE A 63 1.23 -4.17 19.89
C ILE A 63 0.84 -2.87 20.61
N SER A 64 0.43 -1.84 19.86
CA SER A 64 -0.04 -0.56 20.40
C SER A 64 -1.25 -0.72 21.33
N ALA A 65 -2.25 -1.50 20.90
CA ALA A 65 -3.46 -1.74 21.67
C ALA A 65 -3.19 -2.53 22.95
N LEU A 66 -2.41 -3.60 22.86
CA LEU A 66 -2.04 -4.45 23.99
C LEU A 66 -1.16 -3.70 24.99
N SER A 67 -0.18 -2.91 24.52
CA SER A 67 0.64 -2.11 25.44
C SER A 67 -0.19 -1.09 26.20
N THR A 68 -1.14 -0.43 25.52
CA THR A 68 -2.05 0.56 26.14
C THR A 68 -2.97 -0.10 27.16
N LEU A 69 -3.51 -1.27 26.82
CA LEU A 69 -4.33 -2.05 27.73
C LEU A 69 -3.54 -2.50 28.97
N VAL A 70 -2.35 -3.08 28.76
CA VAL A 70 -1.49 -3.56 29.86
C VAL A 70 -1.04 -2.39 30.76
N ALA A 71 -0.67 -1.26 30.18
CA ALA A 71 -0.34 -0.05 30.94
C ALA A 71 -1.52 0.41 31.80
N GLY A 72 -2.73 0.44 31.22
CA GLY A 72 -3.95 0.79 31.96
C GLY A 72 -4.25 -0.20 33.09
N VAL A 73 -4.13 -1.51 32.86
CA VAL A 73 -4.33 -2.53 33.90
C VAL A 73 -3.33 -2.36 35.05
N LEU A 74 -2.05 -2.17 34.73
CA LEU A 74 -1.00 -2.01 35.74
C LEU A 74 -1.14 -0.69 36.53
N GLN A 75 -1.64 0.37 35.90
CA GLN A 75 -1.76 1.67 36.56
C GLN A 75 -2.81 1.68 37.67
N PHE A 76 -3.82 0.79 37.68
CA PHE A 76 -4.82 0.73 38.77
C PHE A 76 -4.23 0.59 40.19
N GLY A 77 -3.02 0.03 40.29
CA GLY A 77 -2.27 -0.12 41.54
C GLY A 77 -1.27 1.00 41.86
N SER A 78 -1.06 1.96 40.95
CA SER A 78 -0.02 3.01 41.05
C SER A 78 -0.53 4.37 40.56
N VAL A 79 -1.81 4.67 40.81
CA VAL A 79 -2.42 5.97 40.49
C VAL A 79 -2.02 6.98 41.55
N ASP A 80 -1.58 8.16 41.11
CA ASP A 80 -1.41 9.30 42.00
C ASP A 80 -2.80 9.81 42.43
N LYS A 81 -3.12 9.65 43.71
CA LYS A 81 -4.45 9.97 44.27
C LYS A 81 -4.71 11.47 44.35
N GLU A 82 -3.68 12.30 44.37
CA GLU A 82 -3.84 13.76 44.34
C GLU A 82 -4.29 14.23 42.96
N ASP A 83 -3.78 13.55 41.93
CA ASP A 83 -3.92 13.96 40.53
C ASP A 83 -5.11 13.30 39.82
N ASP A 84 -5.54 12.12 40.27
CA ASP A 84 -6.67 11.35 39.72
C ASP A 84 -7.40 10.52 40.81
N PRO A 85 -8.19 11.17 41.69
CA PRO A 85 -8.88 10.49 42.80
C PRO A 85 -9.92 9.46 42.32
N ASP A 86 -10.48 9.66 41.13
CA ASP A 86 -11.52 8.81 40.55
C ASP A 86 -10.96 7.63 39.72
N LYS A 87 -9.63 7.51 39.59
CA LYS A 87 -8.96 6.50 38.75
C LYS A 87 -9.49 6.49 37.30
N ARG A 88 -9.67 7.67 36.71
CA ARG A 88 -10.14 7.80 35.31
C ARG A 88 -9.02 7.48 34.31
N SER A 89 -7.77 7.71 34.66
CA SER A 89 -6.62 7.48 33.79
C SER A 89 -6.36 5.99 33.49
N PRO A 90 -6.35 5.05 34.45
CA PRO A 90 -6.22 3.62 34.13
C PRO A 90 -7.42 3.11 33.31
N LEU A 91 -8.62 3.63 33.61
CA LEU A 91 -9.84 3.28 32.88
C LEU A 91 -9.75 3.72 31.41
N ALA A 92 -9.21 4.90 31.13
CA ALA A 92 -8.99 5.37 29.76
C ALA A 92 -8.07 4.41 28.98
N GLY A 93 -6.97 3.95 29.59
CA GLY A 93 -6.08 2.97 28.99
C GLY A 93 -6.76 1.64 28.69
N VAL A 94 -7.53 1.11 29.65
CA VAL A 94 -8.26 -0.14 29.48
C VAL A 94 -9.36 -0.03 28.42
N LEU A 95 -10.13 1.06 28.42
CA LEU A 95 -11.19 1.26 27.44
C LEU A 95 -10.62 1.43 26.03
N VAL A 96 -9.61 2.28 25.85
CA VAL A 96 -9.01 2.53 24.53
C VAL A 96 -8.26 1.29 24.03
N GLY A 97 -7.38 0.72 24.86
CA GLY A 97 -6.62 -0.49 24.50
C GLY A 97 -7.54 -1.69 24.27
N GLY A 98 -8.51 -1.91 25.15
CA GLY A 98 -9.51 -2.98 25.03
C GLY A 98 -10.41 -2.83 23.80
N ALA A 99 -10.88 -1.63 23.50
CA ALA A 99 -11.66 -1.36 22.28
C ALA A 99 -10.84 -1.68 21.02
N TRP A 100 -9.56 -1.29 20.98
CA TRP A 100 -8.69 -1.63 19.84
C TRP A 100 -8.37 -3.11 19.73
N VAL A 101 -8.18 -3.82 20.84
CA VAL A 101 -8.06 -5.29 20.84
C VAL A 101 -9.32 -5.92 20.24
N GLY A 102 -10.50 -5.48 20.69
CA GLY A 102 -11.78 -5.95 20.14
C GLY A 102 -11.95 -5.66 18.64
N ILE A 103 -11.62 -4.43 18.22
CA ILE A 103 -11.65 -4.02 16.80
C ILE A 103 -10.68 -4.87 15.96
N ASN A 104 -9.46 -5.13 16.46
CA ASN A 104 -8.49 -5.95 15.75
C ASN A 104 -8.96 -7.41 15.63
N LEU A 105 -9.52 -7.99 16.70
CA LEU A 105 -10.08 -9.34 16.67
C LEU A 105 -11.27 -9.45 15.70
N TYR A 106 -12.18 -8.48 15.75
CA TYR A 106 -13.32 -8.40 14.84
C TYR A 106 -12.88 -8.30 13.38
N MET A 107 -11.94 -7.40 13.07
CA MET A 107 -11.43 -7.27 11.70
C MET A 107 -10.67 -8.51 11.24
N SER A 108 -9.92 -9.16 12.12
CA SER A 108 -9.21 -10.38 11.79
C SER A 108 -10.18 -11.50 11.38
N GLN A 109 -11.25 -11.70 12.14
CA GLN A 109 -12.19 -12.80 11.89
C GLN A 109 -13.23 -12.49 10.81
N GLY A 110 -13.76 -11.27 10.81
CA GLY A 110 -14.94 -10.90 10.04
C GLY A 110 -14.66 -10.13 8.76
N TYR A 111 -13.49 -9.52 8.60
CA TYR A 111 -13.26 -8.58 7.50
C TYR A 111 -12.35 -9.17 6.43
N ARG A 112 -12.95 -9.70 5.36
CA ARG A 112 -12.27 -10.42 4.27
C ARG A 112 -12.28 -9.63 2.96
N VAL A 113 -11.54 -8.52 2.92
CA VAL A 113 -11.59 -7.56 1.80
C VAL A 113 -11.25 -8.21 0.47
N TYR A 114 -10.25 -9.09 0.46
CA TYR A 114 -9.78 -9.67 -0.79
C TYR A 114 -10.76 -10.72 -1.32
N ASN A 115 -11.38 -11.51 -0.44
CA ASN A 115 -12.44 -12.44 -0.83
C ASN A 115 -13.70 -11.71 -1.33
N ASP A 116 -14.13 -10.65 -0.65
CA ASP A 116 -15.29 -9.86 -1.09
C ASP A 116 -15.05 -9.23 -2.46
N THR A 117 -13.87 -8.62 -2.65
CA THR A 117 -13.47 -8.05 -3.95
C THR A 117 -13.38 -9.13 -5.02
N LEU A 118 -12.87 -10.33 -4.70
CA LEU A 118 -12.76 -11.43 -5.65
C LEU A 118 -14.14 -11.91 -6.10
N SER A 119 -15.12 -11.94 -5.18
CA SER A 119 -16.52 -12.23 -5.51
C SER A 119 -17.07 -11.22 -6.52
N ASP A 120 -16.81 -9.92 -6.31
CA ASP A 120 -17.23 -8.86 -7.24
C ASP A 120 -16.56 -8.96 -8.61
N VAL A 121 -15.27 -9.31 -8.65
CA VAL A 121 -14.54 -9.57 -9.90
C VAL A 121 -15.14 -10.78 -10.64
N ASN A 122 -15.49 -11.84 -9.93
CA ASN A 122 -16.05 -13.07 -10.51
C ASN A 122 -17.48 -12.89 -11.05
N ARG A 123 -18.22 -11.87 -10.57
CA ARG A 123 -19.55 -11.52 -11.09
C ARG A 123 -19.51 -10.95 -12.50
N ILE A 124 -18.36 -10.44 -12.96
CA ILE A 124 -18.21 -9.94 -14.33
C ILE A 124 -18.05 -11.11 -15.30
N THR A 125 -19.14 -11.44 -16.00
CA THR A 125 -19.16 -12.47 -17.04
C THR A 125 -18.67 -11.95 -18.38
N GLY A 126 -17.97 -12.78 -19.14
CA GLY A 126 -17.52 -12.47 -20.50
C GLY A 126 -16.00 -12.42 -20.66
N ASN A 127 -15.52 -12.70 -21.86
CA ASN A 127 -14.10 -12.80 -22.18
C ASN A 127 -13.59 -11.66 -23.07
N GLY A 128 -14.43 -10.67 -23.39
CA GLY A 128 -14.03 -9.52 -24.17
C GLY A 128 -13.00 -8.65 -23.45
N VAL A 129 -12.29 -7.83 -24.23
CA VAL A 129 -11.24 -6.95 -23.72
C VAL A 129 -11.79 -5.99 -22.67
N ARG A 130 -12.98 -5.43 -22.90
CA ARG A 130 -13.65 -4.53 -21.96
C ARG A 130 -13.92 -5.20 -20.61
N GLU A 131 -14.41 -6.43 -20.62
CA GLU A 131 -14.73 -7.19 -19.41
C GLU A 131 -13.46 -7.55 -18.64
N GLN A 132 -12.39 -7.93 -19.35
CA GLN A 132 -11.08 -8.17 -18.74
C GLN A 132 -10.53 -6.91 -18.07
N LEU A 133 -10.56 -5.75 -18.75
CA LEU A 133 -10.14 -4.48 -18.17
C LEU A 133 -10.98 -4.07 -16.95
N THR A 134 -12.28 -4.35 -16.99
CA THR A 134 -13.17 -4.05 -15.86
C THR A 134 -12.80 -4.92 -14.65
N ARG A 135 -12.52 -6.21 -14.86
CA ARG A 135 -12.04 -7.10 -13.79
C ARG A 135 -10.72 -6.61 -13.18
N GLU A 136 -9.77 -6.20 -14.02
CA GLU A 136 -8.49 -5.66 -13.54
C GLU A 136 -8.68 -4.37 -12.72
N ARG A 137 -9.53 -3.44 -13.18
CA ARG A 137 -9.82 -2.20 -12.45
C ARG A 137 -10.47 -2.45 -11.09
N ILE A 138 -11.48 -3.32 -11.02
CA ILE A 138 -12.12 -3.66 -9.74
C ILE A 138 -11.12 -4.34 -8.79
N ALA A 139 -10.28 -5.23 -9.31
CA ALA A 139 -9.25 -5.88 -8.51
C ALA A 139 -8.25 -4.85 -7.94
N GLU A 140 -7.79 -3.90 -8.76
CA GLU A 140 -6.93 -2.81 -8.31
C GLU A 140 -7.61 -1.91 -7.25
N GLU A 141 -8.89 -1.59 -7.45
CA GLU A 141 -9.66 -0.77 -6.53
C GLU A 141 -9.82 -1.45 -5.16
N GLY A 142 -10.09 -2.76 -5.13
CA GLY A 142 -10.16 -3.52 -3.90
C GLY A 142 -8.85 -3.54 -3.12
N ILE A 143 -7.71 -3.77 -3.80
CA ILE A 143 -6.38 -3.68 -3.21
C ILE A 143 -6.13 -2.28 -2.61
N ASN A 144 -6.47 -1.22 -3.37
CA ASN A 144 -6.30 0.15 -2.90
C ASN A 144 -7.28 0.52 -1.76
N LYS A 145 -8.48 -0.06 -1.73
CA LYS A 145 -9.47 0.14 -0.65
C LYS A 145 -8.95 -0.42 0.66
N ALA A 146 -8.39 -1.63 0.65
CA ALA A 146 -7.74 -2.23 1.83
C ALA A 146 -6.62 -1.32 2.36
N ALA A 147 -5.70 -0.88 1.50
CA ALA A 147 -4.60 0.00 1.90
C ALA A 147 -5.07 1.35 2.48
N ARG A 148 -6.09 1.98 1.89
CA ARG A 148 -6.67 3.22 2.42
C ARG A 148 -7.28 3.03 3.80
N LEU A 149 -7.96 1.91 4.03
CA LEU A 149 -8.53 1.60 5.33
C LEU A 149 -7.41 1.40 6.38
N ALA A 150 -6.40 0.57 6.08
CA ALA A 150 -5.26 0.39 6.98
C ALA A 150 -4.58 1.71 7.34
N SER A 151 -4.31 2.56 6.33
CA SER A 151 -3.65 3.85 6.55
C SER A 151 -4.46 4.77 7.48
N ARG A 152 -5.78 4.84 7.31
CA ARG A 152 -6.66 5.59 8.22
C ARG A 152 -6.65 5.01 9.63
N LEU A 153 -6.77 3.69 9.75
CA LEU A 153 -6.78 3.01 11.05
C LEU A 153 -5.46 3.19 11.81
N LYS A 154 -4.32 3.18 11.12
CA LYS A 154 -3.01 3.45 11.73
C LYS A 154 -2.96 4.80 12.44
N TRP A 155 -3.41 5.85 11.76
CA TRP A 155 -3.43 7.19 12.34
C TRP A 155 -4.40 7.30 13.51
N ILE A 156 -5.62 6.77 13.36
CA ILE A 156 -6.61 6.77 14.44
C ILE A 156 -6.07 5.98 15.64
N SER A 157 -5.49 4.81 15.40
CA SER A 157 -4.89 3.96 16.44
C SER A 157 -3.74 4.66 17.13
N ALA A 158 -2.80 5.25 16.40
CA ALA A 158 -1.66 5.95 16.99
C ALA A 158 -2.10 7.16 17.82
N LEU A 159 -3.04 7.95 17.32
CA LEU A 159 -3.56 9.12 18.05
C LEU A 159 -4.32 8.74 19.31
N THR A 160 -5.20 7.74 19.23
CA THR A 160 -6.03 7.33 20.38
C THR A 160 -5.20 6.61 21.45
N ASN A 161 -4.36 5.64 21.07
CA ASN A 161 -3.48 4.95 22.02
C ASN A 161 -2.39 5.88 22.56
N GLY A 162 -1.85 6.78 21.72
CA GLY A 162 -0.85 7.76 22.14
C GLY A 162 -1.45 8.79 23.11
N GLY A 163 -2.65 9.30 22.81
CA GLY A 163 -3.37 10.21 23.69
C GLY A 163 -3.73 9.55 25.03
N ALA A 164 -4.23 8.32 25.01
CA ALA A 164 -4.52 7.56 26.23
C ALA A 164 -3.24 7.30 27.05
N SER A 165 -2.16 6.86 26.40
CA SER A 165 -0.88 6.59 27.06
C SER A 165 -0.23 7.85 27.64
N ALA A 166 -0.32 8.99 26.95
CA ALA A 166 0.18 10.27 27.45
C ALA A 166 -0.64 10.75 28.65
N TYR A 167 -1.97 10.62 28.59
CA TYR A 167 -2.84 10.96 29.72
C TYR A 167 -2.55 10.09 30.94
N MET A 168 -2.42 8.78 30.74
CA MET A 168 -2.01 7.82 31.76
C MET A 168 -0.66 8.19 32.39
N LEU A 169 0.35 8.45 31.56
CA LEU A 169 1.69 8.83 32.01
C LEU A 169 1.72 10.16 32.78
N SER A 170 0.78 11.08 32.51
CA SER A 170 0.66 12.35 33.24
C SER A 170 0.07 12.20 34.65
N LYS A 171 -0.51 11.04 34.97
CA LYS A 171 -1.28 10.76 36.20
C LYS A 171 -0.79 9.54 36.97
N VAL A 172 0.34 8.97 36.59
CA VAL A 172 0.96 7.82 37.25
C VAL A 172 1.97 8.28 38.29
N GLU A 173 2.03 7.56 39.41
CA GLU A 173 3.05 7.80 40.44
C GLU A 173 4.46 7.60 39.86
N LYS A 174 5.38 8.50 40.22
CA LYS A 174 6.77 8.48 39.74
C LYS A 174 7.53 7.28 40.33
N ASP A 175 8.55 6.82 39.60
CA ASP A 175 9.45 5.73 40.00
C ASP A 175 8.74 4.37 40.18
N THR A 176 7.57 4.20 39.55
CA THR A 176 6.81 2.94 39.56
C THR A 176 6.98 2.16 38.24
N ALA A 177 6.76 0.84 38.30
CA ALA A 177 6.72 0.01 37.09
C ALA A 177 5.61 0.47 36.12
N ALA A 178 4.51 1.04 36.63
CA ALA A 178 3.44 1.60 35.84
C ALA A 178 3.91 2.82 35.01
N GLN A 179 4.80 3.66 35.54
CA GLN A 179 5.40 4.77 34.79
C GLN A 179 6.23 4.28 33.61
N ILE A 180 7.09 3.26 33.84
CA ILE A 180 7.91 2.65 32.79
C ILE A 180 7.00 2.07 31.70
N MET A 181 5.96 1.32 32.10
CA MET A 181 5.01 0.74 31.16
C MET A 181 4.17 1.80 30.43
N GLY A 182 3.83 2.91 31.06
CA GLY A 182 3.19 4.06 30.41
C GLY A 182 4.08 4.67 29.33
N ALA A 183 5.38 4.83 29.59
CA ALA A 183 6.34 5.30 28.59
C ALA A 183 6.53 4.32 27.42
N VAL A 184 6.65 3.02 27.72
CA VAL A 184 6.71 1.95 26.70
C VAL A 184 5.44 1.95 25.85
N SER A 185 4.27 2.07 26.49
CA SER A 185 2.99 2.14 25.79
C SER A 185 2.90 3.36 24.88
N LEU A 186 3.36 4.52 25.35
CA LEU A 186 3.40 5.74 24.54
C LEU A 186 4.30 5.57 23.31
N ALA A 187 5.47 4.95 23.45
CA ALA A 187 6.34 4.65 22.32
C ALA A 187 5.70 3.63 21.36
N ALA A 188 5.10 2.56 21.92
CA ALA A 188 4.42 1.52 21.16
C ALA A 188 3.19 2.05 20.40
N ALA A 189 2.56 3.13 20.89
CA ALA A 189 1.45 3.78 20.21
C ALA A 189 1.80 4.24 18.78
N PHE A 190 3.07 4.55 18.51
CA PHE A 190 3.54 4.96 17.18
C PHE A 190 3.99 3.78 16.30
N SER A 191 3.99 2.54 16.81
CA SER A 191 4.29 1.33 16.03
C SER A 191 3.47 1.22 14.73
N PRO A 192 2.16 1.53 14.71
CA PRO A 192 1.38 1.51 13.46
C PRO A 192 1.93 2.47 12.40
N ILE A 193 2.50 3.60 12.77
CA ILE A 193 3.05 4.57 11.80
C ILE A 193 4.40 4.07 11.28
N LEU A 194 5.26 3.55 12.16
CA LEU A 194 6.62 3.12 11.81
C LEU A 194 6.65 1.88 10.92
N PHE A 195 5.70 0.96 11.10
CA PHE A 195 5.70 -0.30 10.35
C PHE A 195 4.56 -0.32 9.32
N GLU A 196 4.89 -0.50 8.04
CA GLU A 196 3.90 -0.69 6.97
C GLU A 196 3.05 -1.94 7.22
N SER A 197 1.74 -1.82 7.05
CA SER A 197 0.85 -2.98 7.08
C SER A 197 0.98 -3.79 5.79
N GLU A 198 0.64 -5.08 5.84
CA GLU A 198 0.63 -5.94 4.64
C GLU A 198 -0.29 -5.38 3.55
N TRP A 199 -1.44 -4.79 3.91
CA TRP A 199 -2.35 -4.15 2.94
C TRP A 199 -1.71 -2.96 2.23
N GLU A 200 -0.98 -2.11 2.96
CA GLU A 200 -0.26 -0.99 2.36
C GLU A 200 0.89 -1.47 1.49
N ARG A 201 1.67 -2.46 1.95
CA ARG A 201 2.79 -3.04 1.19
C ARG A 201 2.31 -3.62 -0.13
N VAL A 202 1.26 -4.43 -0.10
CA VAL A 202 0.67 -5.03 -1.30
C VAL A 202 0.21 -3.96 -2.30
N ALA A 203 -0.48 -2.92 -1.84
CA ALA A 203 -0.91 -1.85 -2.73
C ALA A 203 0.26 -1.02 -3.27
N LYS A 204 1.29 -0.77 -2.46
CA LYS A 204 2.52 -0.09 -2.87
C LYS A 204 3.26 -0.89 -3.92
N ASP A 205 3.40 -2.20 -3.73
CA ASP A 205 4.00 -3.11 -4.70
C ASP A 205 3.19 -3.11 -6.00
N GLN A 206 1.86 -3.20 -5.93
CA GLN A 206 1.00 -3.13 -7.12
C GLN A 206 1.22 -1.84 -7.91
N ARG A 207 1.27 -0.70 -7.23
CA ARG A 207 1.56 0.60 -7.88
C ARG A 207 2.97 0.65 -8.45
N ALA A 208 3.96 0.06 -7.76
CA ALA A 208 5.33 0.01 -8.25
C ALA A 208 5.43 -0.83 -9.53
N TYR A 209 4.75 -1.97 -9.60
CA TYR A 209 4.65 -2.78 -10.82
C TYR A 209 3.97 -2.01 -11.95
N LYS A 210 2.84 -1.35 -11.67
CA LYS A 210 2.14 -0.50 -12.65
C LYS A 210 3.08 0.59 -13.18
N LYS A 211 3.80 1.31 -12.31
CA LYS A 211 4.76 2.34 -12.72
C LYS A 211 5.90 1.82 -13.59
N LYS A 212 6.31 0.55 -13.46
CA LYS A 212 7.34 -0.04 -14.34
C LYS A 212 6.81 -0.28 -15.75
N VAL A 213 5.52 -0.55 -15.89
CA VAL A 213 4.87 -0.86 -17.18
C VAL A 213 4.47 0.41 -17.93
N TYR A 214 3.94 1.41 -17.20
CA TYR A 214 3.61 2.74 -17.75
C TYR A 214 4.75 3.76 -17.58
N GLY A 215 5.94 3.29 -17.21
CA GLY A 215 7.10 4.16 -17.04
C GLY A 215 7.64 4.60 -18.39
N PRO A 216 8.18 5.83 -18.52
CA PRO A 216 8.83 6.24 -19.75
C PRO A 216 10.00 5.30 -20.05
N ILE A 217 10.03 4.79 -21.28
CA ILE A 217 11.16 4.00 -21.76
C ILE A 217 12.21 5.01 -22.23
N PHE A 218 13.24 5.18 -21.42
CA PHE A 218 14.42 5.95 -21.81
C PHE A 218 15.30 5.07 -22.69
N THR A 219 15.39 5.39 -23.97
CA THR A 219 16.34 4.73 -24.87
C THR A 219 17.44 5.72 -25.24
N SER A 220 18.68 5.39 -24.89
CA SER A 220 19.84 6.10 -25.41
C SER A 220 19.98 5.77 -26.90
N SER A 221 19.97 6.78 -27.75
CA SER A 221 20.17 6.60 -29.19
C SER A 221 21.19 7.61 -29.71
N VAL A 222 21.80 7.31 -30.85
CA VAL A 222 22.74 8.21 -31.50
C VAL A 222 22.02 8.86 -32.67
N PHE A 223 21.92 10.19 -32.65
CA PHE A 223 21.22 10.97 -33.66
C PHE A 223 22.21 11.60 -34.63
N ASN A 224 21.85 11.61 -35.92
CA ASN A 224 22.61 12.34 -36.92
C ASN A 224 22.16 13.81 -36.90
N VAL A 225 23.07 14.73 -36.58
CA VAL A 225 22.77 16.16 -36.41
C VAL A 225 23.24 17.00 -37.61
N GLY A 226 23.55 16.35 -38.74
CA GLY A 226 24.00 16.99 -39.97
C GLY A 226 25.48 16.72 -40.30
N GLU A 227 25.82 16.78 -41.58
CA GLU A 227 27.19 16.61 -42.14
C GLU A 227 28.02 15.46 -41.55
N GLY A 228 27.39 14.31 -41.27
CA GLY A 228 28.08 13.13 -40.73
C GLY A 228 28.48 13.24 -39.26
N LYS A 229 27.99 14.26 -38.55
CA LYS A 229 28.17 14.42 -37.11
C LYS A 229 27.07 13.67 -36.37
N TRP A 230 27.49 12.80 -35.48
CA TRP A 230 26.62 12.01 -34.62
C TRP A 230 26.68 12.58 -33.21
N ALA A 231 25.52 12.83 -32.60
CA ALA A 231 25.44 13.21 -31.20
C ALA A 231 24.69 12.14 -30.40
N PRO A 232 25.16 11.79 -29.20
CA PRO A 232 24.36 11.00 -28.28
C PRO A 232 23.14 11.82 -27.87
N GLY A 233 21.98 11.17 -27.80
CA GLY A 233 20.79 11.77 -27.24
C GLY A 233 19.88 10.73 -26.59
N PHE A 234 18.83 11.21 -25.95
CA PHE A 234 17.83 10.38 -25.30
C PHE A 234 16.54 10.44 -26.10
N LEU A 235 16.02 9.28 -26.51
CA LEU A 235 14.64 9.15 -26.93
C LEU A 235 13.78 8.98 -25.68
N PHE A 236 12.76 9.82 -25.59
CA PHE A 236 11.71 9.72 -24.59
C PHE A 236 10.47 9.16 -25.27
N ALA A 237 10.11 7.92 -24.94
CA ALA A 237 8.82 7.35 -25.28
C ALA A 237 8.00 7.20 -23.99
N SER A 238 6.81 7.79 -23.99
CA SER A 238 5.81 7.65 -22.94
C SER A 238 4.56 7.02 -23.52
N THR A 239 4.10 5.94 -22.91
CA THR A 239 2.80 5.34 -23.18
C THR A 239 1.78 6.02 -22.26
N PHE A 240 0.81 6.73 -22.84
CA PHE A 240 -0.31 7.36 -22.12
C PHE A 240 -1.60 6.58 -22.36
#